data_AF-A0A353Y601-F1
#
_entry.id   AF-A0A353Y601-F1
#
_cell.length_a   1.000
_cell.length_b   1.000
_cell.length_c   1.000
_cell.angle_alpha   90.00
_cell.angle_beta   90.00
_cell.angle_gamma   90.00
#
_symmetry.space_group_name_H-M   'P 1'
#
loop_
_entity.id
_entity.type
_entity.pdbx_description
1 polymer ?
#
loop_
_entity_poly.entity_id
_entity_poly.type
_entity_poly.pdbx_seq_one_letter_code
_entity_poly.pdbx_strand_id
1 'polypeptide(L)'
;VDAKDSANWETGQRLLINRLLDAAVFEHTHQAILSEGLAYDRCTVGVVTDLDGLDELGEFYIDHSDQLYKVVRTQVDVVLPTGTAVLNAADPRVVEMADLCDGQVIFYGPDDQLPAIAAQRQAGRRSVYLRERHIVLAQGRDEISAIPLDSLAPAKAARPEMVMAAVAAAWALDVKPELIGAGLRTFKANLSSDH
;
A
#
# COMPACT_ATOMS: atom_id res chain seq x y z
N VAL A 1 39.50 1.63 -16.64
CA VAL A 1 38.89 2.78 -15.95
C VAL A 1 37.65 2.21 -15.28
N ASP A 2 37.85 1.68 -14.08
CA ASP A 2 36.80 1.13 -13.24
C ASP A 2 36.13 2.29 -12.51
N ALA A 3 34.86 2.53 -12.81
CA ALA A 3 34.02 3.48 -12.12
C ALA A 3 32.83 2.74 -11.54
N LYS A 4 32.92 2.51 -10.24
CA LYS A 4 31.86 2.17 -9.30
C LYS A 4 30.50 2.75 -9.73
N ASP A 5 29.55 1.87 -10.01
CA ASP A 5 28.19 2.05 -9.55
C ASP A 5 27.57 0.67 -9.32
N SER A 6 27.67 0.19 -8.08
CA SER A 6 27.14 -1.10 -7.64
C SER A 6 26.51 -0.98 -6.25
N ALA A 7 26.08 0.24 -5.89
CA ALA A 7 25.58 0.55 -4.55
C ALA A 7 24.06 0.76 -4.48
N ASN A 8 23.33 0.74 -5.61
CA ASN A 8 21.88 1.01 -5.62
C ASN A 8 20.99 -0.18 -6.00
N TRP A 9 21.52 -1.40 -6.13
CA TRP A 9 20.72 -2.58 -6.51
C TRP A 9 20.13 -3.38 -5.32
N GLU A 10 20.45 -3.03 -4.06
CA GLU A 10 20.08 -3.86 -2.91
C GLU A 10 18.84 -3.40 -2.10
N THR A 11 18.19 -2.27 -2.45
CA THR A 11 17.23 -1.64 -1.52
C THR A 11 15.74 -1.97 -1.78
N GLY A 12 15.37 -2.60 -2.90
CA GLY A 12 13.94 -2.83 -3.22
C GLY A 12 13.35 -4.17 -2.75
N GLN A 13 14.15 -5.22 -2.63
CA GLN A 13 13.62 -6.58 -2.41
C GLN A 13 13.62 -6.94 -0.92
N ARG A 14 12.85 -6.20 -0.12
CA ARG A 14 12.58 -6.59 1.27
C ARG A 14 11.58 -7.73 1.32
N LEU A 15 12.06 -8.95 1.09
CA LEU A 15 11.39 -10.17 1.56
C LEU A 15 11.32 -10.13 3.09
N LEU A 16 10.28 -9.49 3.63
CA LEU A 16 9.90 -9.62 5.02
C LEU A 16 9.24 -11.00 5.20
N ILE A 17 10.06 -12.06 5.18
CA ILE A 17 9.67 -13.37 5.70
C ILE A 17 9.59 -13.22 7.22
N ASN A 18 8.46 -12.76 7.71
CA ASN A 18 8.14 -12.94 9.11
C ASN A 18 7.76 -14.41 9.28
N ARG A 19 8.61 -15.22 9.94
CA ARG A 19 8.35 -16.64 10.23
C ARG A 19 7.11 -16.92 11.11
N LEU A 20 6.32 -15.90 11.45
CA LEU A 20 5.02 -16.01 12.11
C LEU A 20 3.83 -15.74 11.17
N LEU A 21 4.08 -15.31 9.92
CA LEU A 21 3.08 -15.11 8.88
C LEU A 21 3.49 -15.93 7.66
N ASP A 22 2.63 -16.82 7.17
CA ASP A 22 2.81 -17.51 5.89
C ASP A 22 2.61 -16.53 4.70
N ALA A 23 3.28 -15.38 4.73
CA ALA A 23 3.14 -14.29 3.77
C ALA A 23 4.52 -13.78 3.31
N ALA A 24 4.67 -13.63 2.00
CA ALA A 24 5.81 -12.95 1.39
C ALA A 24 5.36 -11.55 0.95
N VAL A 25 6.18 -10.54 1.23
CA VAL A 25 5.95 -9.15 0.83
C VAL A 25 6.95 -8.80 -0.27
N PHE A 26 6.46 -8.25 -1.36
CA PHE A 26 7.25 -7.78 -2.49
C PHE A 26 6.90 -6.33 -2.77
N GLU A 27 7.91 -5.46 -2.74
CA GLU A 27 7.80 -4.06 -3.09
C GLU A 27 8.27 -3.87 -4.54
N HIS A 28 7.50 -3.13 -5.34
CA HIS A 28 7.86 -2.80 -6.71
C HIS A 28 7.73 -1.29 -6.91
N THR A 29 8.75 -0.68 -7.50
CA THR A 29 8.63 0.66 -8.09
C THR A 29 7.98 0.55 -9.47
N HIS A 30 7.48 1.65 -10.03
CA HIS A 30 6.93 1.63 -11.39
C HIS A 30 7.98 1.19 -12.42
N GLN A 31 9.23 1.62 -12.22
CA GLN A 31 10.39 1.18 -13.00
C GLN A 31 10.60 -0.34 -12.89
N ALA A 32 10.52 -0.92 -11.69
CA ALA A 32 10.69 -2.37 -11.50
C ALA A 32 9.61 -3.18 -12.24
N ILE A 33 8.35 -2.72 -12.23
CA ILE A 33 7.26 -3.36 -12.99
C ILE A 33 7.58 -3.31 -14.50
N LEU A 34 8.13 -2.20 -15.00
CA LEU A 34 8.47 -2.03 -16.41
C LEU A 34 9.71 -2.81 -16.85
N SER A 35 10.73 -2.94 -15.98
CA SER A 35 11.99 -3.62 -16.31
C SER A 35 11.90 -5.14 -16.13
N GLU A 36 11.28 -5.59 -15.04
CA GLU A 36 11.34 -6.99 -14.58
C GLU A 36 9.97 -7.66 -14.56
N GLY A 37 8.89 -6.88 -14.64
CA GLY A 37 7.56 -7.37 -14.36
C GLY A 37 7.35 -7.63 -12.87
N LEU A 38 6.25 -8.33 -12.55
CA LEU A 38 5.99 -8.77 -11.18
C LEU A 38 6.70 -10.09 -10.90
N ALA A 39 7.31 -10.22 -9.72
CA ALA A 39 7.98 -11.45 -9.29
C ALA A 39 7.02 -12.63 -9.00
N TYR A 40 5.72 -12.47 -9.23
CA TYR A 40 4.67 -13.42 -8.93
C TYR A 40 3.49 -13.29 -9.91
N ASP A 41 2.76 -14.39 -10.11
CA ASP A 41 1.59 -14.40 -11.02
C ASP A 41 0.31 -13.87 -10.36
N ARG A 42 0.16 -14.10 -9.05
CA ARG A 42 -1.04 -13.75 -8.26
C ARG A 42 -0.68 -13.39 -6.83
N CYS A 43 -1.47 -12.50 -6.22
CA CYS A 43 -1.36 -12.16 -4.80
C CYS A 43 -2.72 -12.22 -4.07
N THR A 44 -2.68 -12.45 -2.76
CA THR A 44 -3.85 -12.34 -1.89
C THR A 44 -4.16 -10.89 -1.53
N VAL A 45 -3.15 -10.02 -1.48
CA VAL A 45 -3.30 -8.58 -1.25
C VAL A 45 -2.41 -7.82 -2.22
N GLY A 46 -3.01 -6.92 -3.00
CA GLY A 46 -2.30 -5.97 -3.86
C GLY A 46 -2.45 -4.57 -3.32
N VAL A 47 -1.37 -3.80 -3.23
CA VAL A 47 -1.39 -2.43 -2.69
C VAL A 47 -0.98 -1.45 -3.78
N VAL A 48 -1.77 -0.40 -3.99
CA VAL A 48 -1.42 0.71 -4.90
C VAL A 48 -1.42 2.00 -4.09
N THR A 49 -0.24 2.63 -4.00
CA THR A 49 -0.03 3.82 -3.18
C THR A 49 -0.23 5.12 -3.92
N ASP A 50 0.19 5.18 -5.18
CA ASP A 50 0.20 6.39 -6.00
C ASP A 50 0.39 6.05 -7.49
N LEU A 51 0.26 7.09 -8.31
CA LEU A 51 0.51 7.11 -9.75
C LEU A 51 1.46 8.27 -10.07
N ASP A 52 2.51 8.43 -9.26
CA ASP A 52 3.54 9.47 -9.41
C ASP A 52 4.76 8.94 -10.17
N GLY A 53 5.82 9.74 -10.34
CA GLY A 53 7.08 9.26 -10.94
C GLY A 53 7.12 9.14 -12.46
N LEU A 54 6.12 9.68 -13.19
CA LEU A 54 6.07 9.64 -14.66
C LEU A 54 7.35 10.17 -15.32
N ASP A 55 7.92 11.26 -14.79
CA ASP A 55 9.12 11.92 -15.33
C ASP A 55 10.36 11.01 -15.29
N GLU A 56 10.35 9.97 -14.46
CA GLU A 56 11.45 9.02 -14.29
C GLU A 56 11.37 7.84 -15.27
N LEU A 57 10.27 7.70 -16.03
CA LEU A 57 9.96 6.53 -16.84
C LEU A 57 10.14 6.73 -18.35
N GLY A 58 10.75 7.86 -18.75
CA GLY A 58 10.99 8.19 -20.16
C GLY A 58 11.78 7.11 -20.92
N GLU A 59 12.68 6.39 -20.25
CA GLU A 59 13.45 5.29 -20.85
C GLU A 59 12.60 4.08 -21.26
N PHE A 60 11.40 3.94 -20.71
CA PHE A 60 10.43 2.88 -21.02
C PHE A 60 9.34 3.35 -22.00
N TYR A 61 9.49 4.54 -22.60
CA TYR A 61 8.49 5.15 -23.48
C TYR A 61 7.13 5.35 -22.78
N ILE A 62 7.16 5.63 -21.48
CA ILE A 62 5.99 6.02 -20.68
C ILE A 62 6.03 7.54 -20.54
N ASP A 63 5.33 8.21 -21.44
CA ASP A 63 5.30 9.67 -21.59
C ASP A 63 3.92 10.27 -21.25
N HIS A 64 2.93 9.43 -20.93
CA HIS A 64 1.58 9.83 -20.60
C HIS A 64 1.08 9.16 -19.31
N SER A 65 0.27 9.88 -18.52
CA SER A 65 -0.38 9.36 -17.31
C SER A 65 -1.17 8.07 -17.55
N ASP A 66 -1.79 7.94 -18.73
CA ASP A 66 -2.61 6.79 -19.09
C ASP A 66 -1.78 5.52 -19.31
N GLN A 67 -0.52 5.68 -19.75
CA GLN A 67 0.40 4.55 -19.85
C GLN A 67 0.87 4.12 -18.46
N LEU A 68 1.22 5.07 -17.59
CA LEU A 68 1.56 4.76 -16.20
C LEU A 68 0.40 4.05 -15.49
N TYR A 69 -0.83 4.51 -15.69
CA TYR A 69 -2.03 3.83 -15.17
C TYR A 69 -2.09 2.36 -15.61
N LYS A 70 -1.81 2.07 -16.89
CA LYS A 70 -1.80 0.69 -17.42
C LYS A 70 -0.69 -0.17 -16.81
N VAL A 71 0.44 0.43 -16.43
CA VAL A 71 1.51 -0.27 -15.72
C VAL A 71 1.08 -0.56 -14.29
N VAL A 72 0.63 0.45 -13.55
CA VAL A 72 0.31 0.29 -12.12
C VAL A 72 -0.91 -0.59 -11.90
N ARG A 73 -1.92 -0.52 -12.78
CA ARG A 73 -3.11 -1.40 -12.66
C ARG A 73 -2.76 -2.89 -12.71
N THR A 74 -1.59 -3.28 -13.26
CA THR A 74 -1.16 -4.69 -13.25
C THR A 74 -1.11 -5.26 -11.84
N GLN A 75 -0.80 -4.44 -10.83
CA GLN A 75 -0.83 -4.81 -9.43
C GLN A 75 -2.23 -5.21 -8.93
N VAL A 76 -3.28 -4.65 -9.53
CA VAL A 76 -4.68 -4.99 -9.25
C VAL A 76 -5.13 -6.20 -10.07
N ASP A 77 -4.70 -6.29 -11.33
CA ASP A 77 -5.02 -7.40 -12.25
C ASP A 77 -4.57 -8.78 -11.71
N VAL A 78 -3.51 -8.81 -10.89
CA VAL A 78 -2.96 -10.04 -10.28
C VAL A 78 -3.57 -10.39 -8.92
N VAL A 79 -4.45 -9.55 -8.36
CA VAL A 79 -5.15 -9.89 -7.11
C VAL A 79 -6.08 -11.08 -7.35
N LEU A 80 -6.05 -12.07 -6.46
CA LEU A 80 -6.94 -13.23 -6.54
C LEU A 80 -8.41 -12.79 -6.38
N PRO A 81 -9.39 -13.51 -6.96
CA PRO A 81 -10.81 -13.24 -6.72
C PRO A 81 -11.24 -13.33 -5.24
N THR A 82 -10.49 -14.09 -4.43
CA THR A 82 -10.67 -14.16 -2.97
C THR A 82 -9.76 -13.20 -2.21
N GLY A 83 -8.93 -12.43 -2.92
CA GLY A 83 -7.97 -11.48 -2.39
C GLY A 83 -8.57 -10.09 -2.18
N THR A 84 -7.70 -9.13 -1.90
CA THR A 84 -8.08 -7.73 -1.63
C THR A 84 -7.13 -6.75 -2.31
N ALA A 85 -7.66 -5.76 -3.02
CA ALA A 85 -6.91 -4.58 -3.42
C ALA A 85 -6.98 -3.52 -2.31
N VAL A 86 -5.82 -2.97 -1.94
CA VAL A 86 -5.67 -1.86 -1.00
C VAL A 86 -5.28 -0.63 -1.81
N LEU A 87 -6.17 0.35 -1.86
CA LEU A 87 -6.09 1.45 -2.82
C LEU A 87 -6.10 2.80 -2.10
N ASN A 88 -5.20 3.70 -2.49
CA ASN A 88 -5.17 5.06 -2.00
C ASN A 88 -6.37 5.87 -2.53
N ALA A 89 -7.28 6.26 -1.65
CA ALA A 89 -8.46 7.06 -1.99
C ALA A 89 -8.19 8.56 -2.17
N ALA A 90 -6.97 9.02 -1.89
CA ALA A 90 -6.58 10.41 -2.14
C ALA A 90 -6.31 10.68 -3.64
N ASP A 91 -6.01 9.65 -4.44
CA ASP A 91 -5.87 9.76 -5.90
C ASP A 91 -7.10 9.16 -6.59
N PRO A 92 -7.95 9.97 -7.26
CA PRO A 92 -9.10 9.47 -8.00
C PRO A 92 -8.77 8.42 -9.07
N ARG A 93 -7.59 8.48 -9.68
CA ARG A 93 -7.16 7.49 -10.68
C ARG A 93 -6.87 6.13 -10.02
N VAL A 94 -6.32 6.13 -8.81
CA VAL A 94 -6.15 4.88 -8.04
C VAL A 94 -7.52 4.33 -7.61
N VAL A 95 -8.49 5.19 -7.29
CA VAL A 95 -9.87 4.79 -6.99
C VAL A 95 -10.53 4.08 -8.16
N GLU A 96 -10.32 4.53 -9.39
CA GLU A 96 -10.86 3.89 -10.61
C GLU A 96 -10.42 2.43 -10.78
N MET A 97 -9.28 2.04 -10.20
CA MET A 97 -8.81 0.65 -10.26
C MET A 97 -9.67 -0.32 -9.45
N ALA A 98 -10.52 0.17 -8.55
CA ALA A 98 -11.42 -0.69 -7.78
C ALA A 98 -12.37 -1.51 -8.66
N ASP A 99 -12.79 -0.96 -9.80
CA ASP A 99 -13.67 -1.64 -10.76
C ASP A 99 -12.95 -2.76 -11.53
N LEU A 100 -11.62 -2.82 -11.45
CA LEU A 100 -10.79 -3.86 -12.06
C LEU A 100 -10.51 -5.03 -11.11
N CYS A 101 -10.82 -4.88 -9.82
CA CYS A 101 -10.57 -5.91 -8.81
C CYS A 101 -11.78 -6.86 -8.70
N ASP A 102 -11.57 -8.13 -9.05
CA ASP A 102 -12.59 -9.19 -8.83
C ASP A 102 -12.79 -9.55 -7.34
N GLY A 103 -11.84 -9.16 -6.49
CA GLY A 103 -11.84 -9.43 -5.06
C GLY A 103 -12.51 -8.35 -4.22
N GLN A 104 -12.04 -8.22 -2.98
CA GLN A 104 -12.45 -7.13 -2.10
C GLN A 104 -11.60 -5.87 -2.35
N VAL A 105 -12.12 -4.71 -1.95
CA VAL A 105 -11.37 -3.46 -2.00
C VAL A 105 -11.41 -2.82 -0.62
N ILE A 106 -10.24 -2.46 -0.09
CA ILE A 106 -10.08 -1.58 1.07
C ILE A 106 -9.48 -0.27 0.58
N PHE A 107 -10.27 0.80 0.66
CA PHE A 107 -9.73 2.14 0.47
C PHE A 107 -9.05 2.62 1.74
N TYR A 108 -7.91 3.29 1.56
CA TYR A 108 -7.28 4.07 2.62
C TYR A 108 -7.08 5.53 2.25
N GLY A 109 -7.06 6.45 3.22
CA GLY A 109 -6.83 7.86 2.90
C GLY A 109 -6.81 8.81 4.10
N PRO A 110 -6.39 10.07 3.88
CA PRO A 110 -6.19 11.06 4.95
C PRO A 110 -7.48 11.59 5.60
N ASP A 111 -8.66 11.26 5.06
CA ASP A 111 -9.95 11.78 5.53
C ASP A 111 -11.07 10.77 5.27
N ASP A 112 -12.01 10.65 6.20
CA ASP A 112 -13.17 9.76 6.11
C ASP A 112 -14.28 10.28 5.18
N GLN A 113 -14.20 11.56 4.80
CA GLN A 113 -15.10 12.23 3.87
C GLN A 113 -14.68 12.08 2.40
N LEU A 114 -13.54 11.42 2.11
CA LEU A 114 -13.17 11.10 0.73
C LEU A 114 -14.30 10.29 0.07
N PRO A 115 -14.76 10.65 -1.15
CA PRO A 115 -15.94 10.02 -1.76
C PRO A 115 -15.88 8.49 -1.79
N ALA A 116 -14.71 7.93 -2.12
CA ALA A 116 -14.47 6.49 -2.16
C ALA A 116 -14.59 5.82 -0.77
N ILE A 117 -14.06 6.45 0.28
CA ILE A 117 -14.12 5.95 1.65
C ILE A 117 -15.54 6.08 2.20
N ALA A 118 -16.19 7.23 2.00
CA ALA A 118 -17.57 7.44 2.38
C ALA A 118 -18.50 6.40 1.72
N ALA A 119 -18.29 6.10 0.43
CA ALA A 119 -19.04 5.07 -0.28
C ALA A 119 -18.78 3.65 0.26
N GLN A 120 -17.52 3.27 0.54
CA GLN A 120 -17.19 1.98 1.18
C GLN A 120 -17.91 1.81 2.52
N ARG A 121 -17.90 2.87 3.34
CA ARG A 121 -18.57 2.87 4.65
C ARG A 121 -20.08 2.77 4.53
N GLN A 122 -20.69 3.43 3.54
CA GLN A 122 -22.12 3.28 3.28
C GLN A 122 -22.46 1.86 2.81
N ALA A 123 -21.56 1.21 2.06
CA ALA A 123 -21.71 -0.16 1.59
C ALA A 123 -21.40 -1.24 2.65
N GLY A 124 -21.10 -0.86 3.91
CA GLY A 124 -20.82 -1.83 4.98
C GLY A 124 -19.45 -2.51 4.88
N ARG A 125 -18.54 -1.98 4.07
CA ARG A 125 -17.24 -2.59 3.75
C ARG A 125 -16.11 -2.00 4.60
N ARG A 126 -14.94 -2.65 4.56
CA ARG A 126 -13.74 -2.25 5.30
C ARG A 126 -13.10 -1.00 4.67
N SER A 127 -12.63 -0.08 5.50
CA SER A 127 -11.91 1.14 5.10
C SER A 127 -10.93 1.56 6.20
N VAL A 128 -9.85 2.23 5.80
CA VAL A 128 -8.84 2.77 6.73
C VAL A 128 -8.69 4.26 6.49
N TYR A 129 -8.72 5.11 7.51
CA TYR A 129 -8.55 6.54 7.28
C TYR A 129 -7.98 7.26 8.49
N LEU A 130 -7.47 8.46 8.25
CA LEU A 130 -6.98 9.33 9.32
C LEU A 130 -8.12 10.19 9.85
N ARG A 131 -8.24 10.28 11.19
CA ARG A 131 -9.10 11.23 11.88
C ARG A 131 -8.46 11.65 13.19
N GLU A 132 -8.29 12.95 13.40
CA GLU A 132 -7.71 13.50 14.64
C GLU A 132 -6.40 12.79 15.07
N ARG A 133 -5.47 12.59 14.13
CA ARG A 133 -4.20 11.84 14.34
C ARG A 133 -4.35 10.36 14.74
N HIS A 134 -5.53 9.78 14.54
CA HIS A 134 -5.77 8.35 14.70
C HIS A 134 -5.96 7.70 13.34
N ILE A 135 -5.25 6.60 13.11
CA ILE A 135 -5.53 5.68 12.01
C ILE A 135 -6.74 4.84 12.44
N VAL A 136 -7.89 5.09 11.83
CA VAL A 136 -9.14 4.40 12.11
C VAL A 136 -9.31 3.26 11.13
N LEU A 137 -9.57 2.06 11.65
CA LEU A 137 -10.05 0.92 10.89
C LEU A 137 -11.56 0.82 11.09
N ALA A 138 -12.34 0.94 10.02
CA ALA A 138 -13.79 0.93 10.09
C ALA A 138 -14.39 -0.11 9.14
N GLN A 139 -15.46 -0.77 9.59
CA GLN A 139 -16.31 -1.61 8.76
C GLN A 139 -17.71 -1.02 8.73
N GLY A 140 -18.09 -0.48 7.57
CA GLY A 140 -19.32 0.27 7.46
C GLY A 140 -19.34 1.52 8.35
N ARG A 141 -20.32 1.60 9.24
CA ARG A 141 -20.44 2.68 10.23
C ARG A 141 -19.65 2.42 11.50
N ASP A 142 -19.24 1.19 11.75
CA ASP A 142 -18.58 0.79 12.99
C ASP A 142 -17.08 1.04 12.90
N GLU A 143 -16.55 1.76 13.89
CA GLU A 143 -15.11 1.90 14.09
C GLU A 143 -14.62 0.71 14.90
N ILE A 144 -13.85 -0.15 14.24
CA ILE A 144 -13.36 -1.40 14.83
C ILE A 144 -12.16 -1.11 15.73
N SER A 145 -11.30 -0.17 15.31
CA SER A 145 -10.12 0.22 16.07
C SER A 145 -9.62 1.60 15.64
N ALA A 146 -8.93 2.27 16.55
CA ALA A 146 -8.25 3.53 16.30
C ALA A 146 -6.82 3.46 16.87
N ILE A 147 -5.82 3.62 16.00
CA ILE A 147 -4.40 3.58 16.37
C ILE A 147 -3.88 5.02 16.41
N PRO A 148 -3.52 5.55 17.59
CA PRO A 148 -2.96 6.90 17.68
C PRO A 148 -1.59 6.94 16.98
N LEU A 149 -1.40 7.86 16.04
CA LEU A 149 -0.11 8.08 15.38
C LEU A 149 0.99 8.42 16.41
N ASP A 150 0.62 9.16 17.46
CA ASP A 150 1.53 9.57 18.53
C ASP A 150 2.02 8.39 19.38
N SER A 151 1.37 7.22 19.27
CA SER A 151 1.86 5.99 19.89
C SER A 151 2.96 5.29 19.08
N LEU A 152 3.22 5.75 17.86
CA LEU A 152 4.21 5.16 16.94
C LEU A 152 5.55 5.89 17.02
N ALA A 153 6.61 5.24 16.52
CA ALA A 153 7.91 5.90 16.36
C ALA A 153 7.79 7.14 15.46
N PRO A 154 8.52 8.26 15.74
CA PRO A 154 8.40 9.50 14.98
C PRO A 154 8.55 9.33 13.46
N ALA A 155 9.48 8.49 13.01
CA ALA A 155 9.71 8.21 11.59
C ALA A 155 8.54 7.49 10.87
N LYS A 156 7.64 6.85 11.63
CA LYS A 156 6.38 6.27 11.13
C LYS A 156 5.25 7.29 11.22
N ALA A 157 5.15 7.98 12.35
CA ALA A 157 4.13 9.01 12.55
C ALA A 157 4.23 10.17 11.54
N ALA A 158 5.42 10.42 11.00
CA ALA A 158 5.68 11.39 9.93
C ALA A 158 5.22 10.94 8.54
N ARG A 159 4.81 9.67 8.36
CA ARG A 159 4.37 9.07 7.09
C ARG A 159 3.04 8.34 7.26
N PRO A 160 1.97 9.03 7.69
CA PRO A 160 0.68 8.41 7.99
C PRO A 160 0.08 7.64 6.81
N GLU A 161 0.30 8.09 5.58
CA GLU A 161 -0.12 7.43 4.34
C GLU A 161 0.48 6.02 4.20
N MET A 162 1.79 5.89 4.40
CA MET A 162 2.46 4.59 4.35
C MET A 162 1.99 3.67 5.49
N VAL A 163 1.77 4.23 6.68
CA VAL A 163 1.26 3.45 7.81
C VAL A 163 -0.17 2.98 7.55
N MET A 164 -1.04 3.82 6.99
CA MET A 164 -2.41 3.44 6.62
C MET A 164 -2.43 2.33 5.57
N ALA A 165 -1.59 2.41 4.53
CA ALA A 165 -1.46 1.36 3.53
C ALA A 165 -1.05 0.02 4.17
N ALA A 166 -0.04 0.04 5.06
CA ALA A 166 0.41 -1.15 5.78
C ALA A 166 -0.66 -1.73 6.73
N VAL A 167 -1.42 -0.86 7.41
CA VAL A 167 -2.55 -1.24 8.27
C VAL A 167 -3.65 -1.91 7.45
N ALA A 168 -4.04 -1.30 6.33
CA ALA A 168 -5.05 -1.85 5.43
C ALA A 168 -4.62 -3.21 4.86
N ALA A 169 -3.35 -3.35 4.44
CA ALA A 169 -2.81 -4.61 3.94
C ALA A 169 -2.80 -5.72 5.00
N ALA A 170 -2.35 -5.42 6.23
CA ALA A 170 -2.40 -6.38 7.33
C ALA A 170 -3.84 -6.79 7.69
N TRP A 171 -4.77 -5.83 7.65
CA TRP A 171 -6.18 -6.11 7.93
C TRP A 171 -6.86 -6.92 6.82
N ALA A 172 -6.44 -6.74 5.55
CA ALA A 172 -6.86 -7.58 4.43
C ALA A 172 -6.40 -9.03 4.58
N LEU A 173 -5.27 -9.27 5.25
CA LEU A 173 -4.79 -10.61 5.64
C LEU A 173 -5.44 -11.15 6.93
N ASP A 174 -6.55 -10.52 7.36
CA ASP A 174 -7.28 -10.85 8.60
C ASP A 174 -6.45 -10.83 9.89
N VAL A 175 -5.35 -10.06 9.89
CA VAL A 175 -4.63 -9.75 11.13
C VAL A 175 -5.52 -8.90 12.03
N LYS A 176 -5.69 -9.31 13.29
CA LYS A 176 -6.53 -8.60 14.25
C LYS A 176 -6.01 -7.17 14.50
N PRO A 177 -6.88 -6.14 14.56
CA PRO A 177 -6.45 -4.74 14.75
C PRO A 177 -5.54 -4.50 15.95
N GLU A 178 -5.72 -5.25 17.05
CA GLU A 178 -4.88 -5.15 18.23
C GLU A 178 -3.45 -5.61 17.96
N LEU A 179 -3.29 -6.65 17.14
CA LEU A 179 -1.99 -7.16 16.71
C LEU A 179 -1.31 -6.21 15.73
N ILE A 180 -2.09 -5.58 14.84
CA ILE A 180 -1.59 -4.55 13.91
C ILE A 180 -1.02 -3.37 14.73
N GLY A 181 -1.80 -2.83 15.67
CA GLY A 181 -1.37 -1.74 16.54
C GLY A 181 -0.15 -2.10 17.39
N ALA A 182 -0.10 -3.31 17.94
CA ALA A 182 1.08 -3.80 18.67
C ALA A 182 2.32 -3.91 17.77
N GLY A 183 2.20 -4.50 16.58
CA GLY A 183 3.28 -4.65 15.62
C GLY A 183 3.84 -3.31 15.14
N LEU A 184 2.97 -2.33 14.90
CA LEU A 184 3.39 -0.97 14.52
C LEU A 184 4.21 -0.27 15.61
N ARG A 185 3.90 -0.51 16.90
CA ARG A 185 4.65 0.07 18.02
C ARG A 185 5.99 -0.62 18.27
N THR A 186 6.07 -1.93 18.05
CA THR A 186 7.28 -2.73 18.38
C THR A 186 8.26 -2.84 17.23
N PHE A 187 7.80 -2.78 15.97
CA PHE A 187 8.67 -2.88 14.81
C PHE A 187 9.59 -1.67 14.70
N LYS A 188 10.91 -1.90 14.74
CA LYS A 188 11.92 -0.88 14.43
C LYS A 188 12.30 -1.01 12.96
N ALA A 189 11.95 -0.02 12.15
CA ALA A 189 12.47 0.03 10.79
C ALA A 189 13.96 0.36 10.86
N ASN A 190 14.82 -0.58 10.48
CA ASN A 190 16.22 -0.27 10.18
C ASN A 190 16.21 0.49 8.86
N LEU A 191 16.00 1.81 8.92
CA LEU A 191 16.29 2.71 7.82
C LEU A 191 17.74 3.13 8.02
N SER A 192 18.66 2.36 7.43
CA SER A 192 20.06 2.76 7.31
C SER A 192 20.06 4.13 6.65
N SER A 193 20.48 5.14 7.40
CA SER A 193 20.66 6.50 6.88
C SER A 193 22.11 6.56 6.39
N ASP A 194 22.34 6.16 5.14
CA ASP A 194 23.66 6.37 4.55
C ASP A 194 23.83 7.85 4.22
N HIS A 195 24.99 8.36 4.64
CA HIS A 195 25.44 9.75 4.55
C HIS A 195 25.82 10.16 3.13
#